data_AF-A0A4Q3RH51-F1
#
_entry.id   AF-A0A4Q3RH51-F1
#
_cell.length_a   1.000
_cell.length_b   1.000
_cell.length_c   1.000
_cell.angle_alpha   90.00
_cell.angle_beta   90.00
_cell.angle_gamma   90.00
#
_symmetry.space_group_name_H-M   'P 1'
#
loop_
_entity.id
_entity.type
_entity.pdbx_description
1 polymer ?
#
loop_
_entity_poly.entity_id
_entity_poly.type
_entity_poly.pdbx_seq_one_letter_code
_entity_poly.pdbx_strand_id
1 'polypeptide(L)'
;MTIVQAVSYPNPNFSHFRATDIWFSGSASNQYWDTGWLGRTLDTTYPSYPQNYPNAQAPDPLAIQIGSTLPFSLQGPAVNMGYNVSDPAQLLNVINATTDPAPNNDYGRELTFLRLMKDQSNVYKQRITDAYNAQASLSTMYPASGNTLANQLKMVARLIGGGLTTPIYIVNHPNSHDTHENQVNADLITGTQANNLSVLSKAIGAFQDDIQKMGKANKVTGMTFSEFGRRIKSNASVG
;
A
#
# COMPACT_ATOMS: atom_id res chain seq x y z
N MET A 1 9.85 -19.47 4.22
CA MET A 1 10.26 -18.05 4.22
C MET A 1 11.74 -18.01 3.89
N THR A 2 12.13 -17.23 2.88
CA THR A 2 13.54 -17.06 2.51
C THR A 2 13.90 -15.61 2.78
N ILE A 3 14.98 -15.37 3.53
CA ILE A 3 15.50 -14.03 3.79
C ILE A 3 16.73 -13.84 2.90
N VAL A 4 16.71 -12.81 2.07
CA VAL A 4 17.88 -12.38 1.29
C VAL A 4 18.46 -11.15 2.00
N GLN A 5 19.70 -11.28 2.47
CA GLN A 5 20.40 -10.18 3.13
C GLN A 5 21.17 -9.33 2.12
N ALA A 6 21.59 -8.13 2.55
CA ALA A 6 22.40 -7.20 1.76
C ALA A 6 21.77 -6.77 0.42
N VAL A 7 20.45 -6.74 0.34
CA VAL A 7 19.72 -6.18 -0.80
C VAL A 7 19.63 -4.66 -0.63
N SER A 8 20.31 -3.92 -1.49
CA SER A 8 20.28 -2.46 -1.55
C SER A 8 20.61 -1.97 -2.96
N TYR A 9 20.57 -0.67 -3.18
CA TYR A 9 20.96 -0.03 -4.44
C TYR A 9 22.40 0.49 -4.39
N PRO A 10 23.13 0.55 -5.53
CA PRO A 10 24.49 1.07 -5.56
C PRO A 10 24.57 2.53 -5.10
N ASN A 11 25.62 2.87 -4.35
CA ASN A 11 25.87 4.21 -3.82
C ASN A 11 24.68 4.73 -2.99
N PRO A 12 24.47 4.19 -1.78
CA PRO A 12 23.31 4.53 -0.95
C PRO A 12 23.26 6.02 -0.64
N ASN A 13 22.05 6.60 -0.71
CA ASN A 13 21.82 7.99 -0.38
C ASN A 13 21.47 8.14 1.10
N PHE A 14 22.08 9.11 1.80
CA PHE A 14 21.84 9.35 3.22
C PHE A 14 20.64 10.26 3.52
N SER A 15 19.97 10.80 2.50
CA SER A 15 18.71 11.54 2.66
C SER A 15 17.53 10.58 2.66
N HIS A 16 16.71 10.62 3.72
CA HIS A 16 15.47 9.84 3.83
C HIS A 16 14.54 10.06 2.64
N PHE A 17 14.34 11.31 2.25
CA PHE A 17 13.49 11.68 1.11
C PHE A 17 14.01 11.03 -0.17
N ARG A 18 15.32 11.17 -0.43
CA ARG A 18 15.88 10.66 -1.67
C ARG A 18 15.94 9.13 -1.70
N ALA A 19 16.25 8.47 -0.59
CA ALA A 19 16.22 7.02 -0.50
C ALA A 19 14.80 6.47 -0.73
N THR A 20 13.79 7.14 -0.16
CA THR A 20 12.38 6.81 -0.39
C THR A 20 12.00 6.98 -1.86
N ASP A 21 12.39 8.09 -2.48
CA ASP A 21 12.15 8.34 -3.91
C ASP A 21 12.78 7.26 -4.78
N ILE A 22 14.00 6.82 -4.46
CA ILE A 22 14.68 5.74 -5.19
C ILE A 22 13.86 4.44 -5.12
N TRP A 23 13.43 4.03 -3.93
CA TRP A 23 12.60 2.83 -3.76
C TRP A 23 11.24 2.92 -4.47
N PHE A 24 10.61 4.10 -4.45
CA PHE A 24 9.31 4.32 -5.07
C PHE A 24 9.37 4.51 -6.59
N SER A 25 10.41 5.18 -7.10
CA SER A 25 10.59 5.40 -8.55
C SER A 25 11.30 4.24 -9.25
N GLY A 26 12.09 3.44 -8.52
CA GLY A 26 13.00 2.46 -9.11
C GLY A 26 14.16 3.11 -9.90
N SER A 27 14.46 4.38 -9.64
CA SER A 27 15.51 5.13 -10.33
C SER A 27 16.91 4.79 -9.80
N ALA A 28 17.94 5.05 -10.62
CA ALA A 28 19.32 5.06 -10.12
C ALA A 28 19.52 6.20 -9.10
N SER A 29 20.50 6.08 -8.20
CA SER A 29 20.71 7.05 -7.12
C SER A 29 20.96 8.48 -7.60
N ASN A 30 21.50 8.65 -8.81
CA ASN A 30 21.76 9.92 -9.48
C ASN A 30 20.66 10.40 -10.45
N GLN A 31 19.50 9.73 -10.50
CA GLN A 31 18.41 10.08 -11.43
C GLN A 31 17.12 10.47 -10.68
N TYR A 32 16.49 11.57 -11.08
CA TYR A 32 15.25 12.05 -10.47
C TYR A 32 14.10 11.83 -11.44
N TRP A 33 13.09 11.10 -10.98
CA TRP A 33 11.94 10.71 -11.79
C TRP A 33 10.70 11.18 -11.04
N ASP A 34 9.73 11.71 -11.78
CA ASP A 34 8.46 12.21 -11.21
C ASP A 34 7.35 11.15 -11.25
N THR A 35 7.72 9.89 -11.49
CA THR A 35 6.79 8.75 -11.53
C THR A 35 7.30 7.57 -10.72
N GLY A 36 6.37 6.81 -10.18
CA GLY A 36 6.62 5.56 -9.48
C GLY A 36 6.72 4.37 -10.44
N TRP A 37 7.51 3.36 -10.08
CA TRP A 37 7.69 2.19 -10.96
C TRP A 37 6.41 1.34 -11.07
N LEU A 38 5.62 1.21 -10.00
CA LEU A 38 4.32 0.54 -10.05
C LEU A 38 3.34 1.36 -10.90
N GLY A 39 3.33 2.69 -10.74
CA GLY A 39 2.51 3.59 -11.55
C GLY A 39 2.77 3.43 -13.05
N ARG A 40 4.04 3.45 -13.48
CA ARG A 40 4.41 3.21 -14.89
C ARG A 40 4.04 1.80 -15.38
N THR A 41 4.20 0.79 -14.52
CA THR A 41 3.84 -0.60 -14.86
C THR A 41 2.33 -0.73 -15.07
N LEU A 42 1.54 -0.14 -14.18
CA LEU A 42 0.08 -0.11 -14.29
C LEU A 42 -0.37 0.69 -15.51
N ASP A 43 0.23 1.84 -15.79
CA ASP A 43 -0.07 2.67 -16.97
C ASP A 43 0.16 1.91 -18.28
N THR A 44 1.25 1.12 -18.35
CA THR A 44 1.55 0.25 -19.50
C THR A 44 0.55 -0.91 -19.61
N THR A 45 0.11 -1.47 -18.48
CA THR A 45 -0.78 -2.64 -18.42
C THR A 45 -2.25 -2.26 -18.66
N TYR A 46 -2.64 -1.07 -18.23
CA TYR A 46 -4.00 -0.53 -18.28
C TYR A 46 -4.00 0.82 -19.02
N PRO A 47 -3.74 0.81 -20.33
CA PRO A 47 -3.58 2.02 -21.11
C PRO A 47 -4.85 2.86 -21.09
N SER A 48 -4.69 4.18 -21.11
CA SER A 48 -5.78 5.15 -21.03
C SER A 48 -6.49 5.21 -19.67
N TYR A 49 -6.03 4.50 -18.63
CA TYR A 49 -6.51 4.78 -17.27
C TYR A 49 -6.30 6.28 -16.96
N PRO A 50 -7.31 6.97 -16.42
CA PRO A 50 -8.57 6.43 -15.88
C PRO A 50 -9.74 6.39 -16.88
N GLN A 51 -9.58 6.89 -18.10
CA GLN A 51 -10.61 6.83 -19.13
C GLN A 51 -10.95 5.37 -19.46
N ASN A 52 -12.24 5.04 -19.47
CA ASN A 52 -12.78 3.68 -19.65
C ASN A 52 -12.44 2.70 -18.52
N TYR A 53 -12.13 3.18 -17.31
CA TYR A 53 -11.98 2.34 -16.12
C TYR A 53 -12.92 2.78 -14.99
N PRO A 54 -13.47 1.84 -14.20
CA PRO A 54 -13.46 0.39 -14.43
C PRO A 54 -14.17 -0.04 -15.73
N ASN A 55 -13.84 -1.22 -16.23
CA ASN A 55 -14.51 -1.87 -17.36
C ASN A 55 -14.70 -3.37 -17.12
N ALA A 56 -15.25 -4.08 -18.09
CA ALA A 56 -15.56 -5.51 -17.97
C ALA A 56 -14.32 -6.38 -17.70
N GLN A 57 -13.14 -5.98 -18.20
CA GLN A 57 -11.88 -6.72 -18.04
C GLN A 57 -11.13 -6.32 -16.76
N ALA A 58 -11.30 -5.08 -16.29
CA ALA A 58 -10.70 -4.55 -15.08
C ALA A 58 -11.77 -3.83 -14.23
N PRO A 59 -12.65 -4.59 -13.55
CA PRO A 59 -13.75 -4.01 -12.78
C PRO A 59 -13.30 -3.48 -11.40
N ASP A 60 -12.12 -3.88 -10.94
CA ASP A 60 -11.59 -3.58 -9.60
C ASP A 60 -10.49 -2.50 -9.68
N PRO A 61 -10.15 -1.84 -8.56
CA PRO A 61 -9.02 -0.92 -8.52
C PRO A 61 -7.72 -1.57 -8.99
N LEU A 62 -6.86 -0.80 -9.66
CA LEU A 62 -5.58 -1.31 -10.17
C LEU A 62 -4.52 -1.49 -9.07
N ALA A 63 -4.63 -0.71 -8.00
CA ALA A 63 -3.89 -0.88 -6.76
C ALA A 63 -4.72 -0.35 -5.60
N ILE A 64 -4.56 -0.95 -4.42
CA ILE A 64 -5.18 -0.47 -3.18
C ILE A 64 -4.10 -0.17 -2.15
N GLN A 65 -4.08 1.07 -1.66
CA GLN A 65 -3.41 1.41 -0.41
C GLN A 65 -4.42 1.31 0.72
N ILE A 66 -4.05 0.61 1.79
CA ILE A 66 -4.76 0.71 3.06
C ILE A 66 -4.12 1.86 3.86
N GLY A 67 -4.82 2.98 4.04
CA GLY A 67 -4.26 4.15 4.71
C GLY A 67 -4.91 5.48 4.36
N SER A 68 -4.16 6.57 4.48
CA SER A 68 -4.67 7.95 4.29
C SER A 68 -4.11 8.65 3.05
N THR A 69 -3.00 8.17 2.49
CA THR A 69 -2.38 8.75 1.28
C THR A 69 -1.83 7.66 0.36
N LEU A 70 -1.90 7.89 -0.95
CA LEU A 70 -1.31 6.99 -1.94
C LEU A 70 0.21 7.21 -1.99
N PRO A 71 1.02 6.14 -2.01
CA PRO A 71 2.46 6.27 -2.10
C PRO A 71 2.87 6.73 -3.51
N PHE A 72 3.99 7.44 -3.57
CA PHE A 72 4.59 7.90 -4.83
C PHE A 72 4.91 6.76 -5.80
N SER A 73 5.11 5.52 -5.31
CA SER A 73 5.29 4.35 -6.15
C SER A 73 4.14 4.08 -7.13
N LEU A 74 2.92 4.53 -6.80
CA LEU A 74 1.72 4.41 -7.64
C LEU A 74 1.49 5.63 -8.56
N GLN A 75 2.37 6.64 -8.52
CA GLN A 75 2.26 7.79 -9.43
C GLN A 75 2.57 7.36 -10.87
N GLY A 76 1.57 7.36 -11.73
CA GLY A 76 1.74 7.15 -13.17
C GLY A 76 2.16 8.44 -13.89
N PRO A 77 2.43 8.39 -15.20
CA PRO A 77 2.83 9.55 -15.99
C PRO A 77 1.78 10.68 -16.02
N ALA A 78 0.49 10.31 -16.06
CA ALA A 78 -0.61 11.28 -16.14
C ALA A 78 -1.39 11.42 -14.81
N VAL A 79 -1.65 10.31 -14.12
CA VAL A 79 -2.47 10.27 -12.90
C VAL A 79 -1.91 9.26 -11.89
N ASN A 80 -2.39 9.32 -10.65
CA ASN A 80 -2.14 8.25 -9.70
C ASN A 80 -2.94 7.00 -10.11
N MET A 81 -2.28 5.84 -10.09
CA MET A 81 -2.85 4.57 -10.54
C MET A 81 -3.49 3.74 -9.41
N GLY A 82 -3.53 4.29 -8.19
CA GLY A 82 -4.04 3.61 -7.00
C GLY A 82 -5.35 4.16 -6.47
N TYR A 83 -6.02 3.35 -5.67
CA TYR A 83 -7.18 3.71 -4.87
C TYR A 83 -6.83 3.63 -3.39
N ASN A 84 -7.29 4.60 -2.60
CA ASN A 84 -7.03 4.61 -1.17
C ASN A 84 -8.26 4.14 -0.39
N VAL A 85 -8.05 3.21 0.53
CA VAL A 85 -9.05 2.71 1.46
C VAL A 85 -8.57 3.00 2.88
N SER A 86 -9.16 4.00 3.53
CA SER A 86 -8.91 4.28 4.94
C SER A 86 -9.74 3.35 5.84
N ASP A 87 -11.04 3.27 5.58
CA ASP A 87 -11.97 2.33 6.22
C ASP A 87 -13.17 2.10 5.28
N PRO A 88 -13.42 0.86 4.81
CA PRO A 88 -14.58 0.55 3.99
C PRO A 88 -15.92 0.96 4.63
N ALA A 89 -16.01 0.93 5.98
CA ALA A 89 -17.21 1.27 6.72
C ALA A 89 -17.46 2.79 6.84
N GLN A 90 -16.44 3.62 6.61
CA GLN A 90 -16.50 5.10 6.74
C GLN A 90 -16.54 5.81 5.39
N LEU A 91 -16.72 5.08 4.28
CA LEU A 91 -16.90 5.66 2.96
C LEU A 91 -18.28 6.37 2.88
N LEU A 92 -18.46 7.48 3.58
CA LEU A 92 -19.72 8.24 3.61
C LEU A 92 -19.74 9.33 2.52
N ASN A 93 -20.83 9.28 1.74
CA ASN A 93 -21.46 10.39 1.01
C ASN A 93 -20.54 11.29 0.16
N VAL A 94 -20.10 10.79 -1.00
CA VAL A 94 -19.76 11.72 -2.09
C VAL A 94 -21.07 12.28 -2.64
N ILE A 95 -21.29 13.58 -2.40
CA ILE A 95 -22.49 14.32 -2.80
C ILE A 95 -22.77 14.09 -4.30
N ASN A 96 -23.95 13.57 -4.61
CA ASN A 96 -24.47 13.48 -5.97
C ASN A 96 -25.18 14.78 -6.34
N ALA A 97 -24.42 15.76 -6.83
CA ALA A 97 -24.95 16.95 -7.48
C ALA A 97 -24.69 16.91 -9.00
N THR A 98 -25.80 16.70 -9.75
CA THR A 98 -26.22 17.17 -11.09
C THR A 98 -25.17 17.59 -12.16
N THR A 99 -25.11 16.98 -13.35
CA THR A 99 -25.97 16.94 -14.59
C THR A 99 -25.75 18.04 -15.63
N ASP A 100 -25.09 19.16 -15.32
CA ASP A 100 -24.78 20.14 -16.38
C ASP A 100 -23.48 19.79 -17.12
N PRO A 101 -23.45 19.88 -18.48
CA PRO A 101 -22.24 19.70 -19.26
C PRO A 101 -21.14 20.64 -18.75
N ALA A 102 -19.93 20.11 -18.59
CA ALA A 102 -18.80 20.95 -18.24
C ALA A 102 -18.55 21.96 -19.39
N PRO A 103 -18.28 23.24 -19.09
CA PRO A 103 -18.01 24.24 -20.12
C PRO A 103 -16.74 23.91 -20.91
N ASN A 104 -16.65 24.33 -22.18
CA ASN A 104 -15.46 24.07 -22.99
C ASN A 104 -14.33 25.07 -22.69
N ASN A 105 -13.77 25.02 -21.49
CA ASN A 105 -12.64 25.82 -21.02
C ASN A 105 -11.81 25.02 -19.98
N ASP A 106 -10.71 25.60 -19.48
CA ASP A 106 -9.85 24.92 -18.49
C ASP A 106 -10.63 24.47 -17.25
N TYR A 107 -11.54 25.30 -16.73
CA TYR A 107 -12.40 24.94 -15.60
C TYR A 107 -13.25 23.70 -15.90
N GLY A 108 -13.85 23.61 -17.09
CA GLY A 108 -14.65 22.45 -17.45
C GLY A 108 -13.82 21.19 -17.71
N ARG A 109 -12.56 21.32 -18.15
CA ARG A 109 -11.63 20.18 -18.23
C ARG A 109 -11.36 19.62 -16.84
N GLU A 110 -10.99 20.47 -15.87
CA GLU A 110 -10.73 20.04 -14.50
C GLU A 110 -12.00 19.49 -13.83
N LEU A 111 -13.15 20.11 -14.05
CA LEU A 111 -14.44 19.61 -13.54
C LEU A 111 -14.79 18.22 -14.12
N THR A 112 -14.51 18.00 -15.40
CA THR A 112 -14.72 16.70 -16.05
C THR A 112 -13.82 15.63 -15.43
N PHE A 113 -12.55 15.97 -15.19
CA PHE A 113 -11.61 15.07 -14.52
C PHE A 113 -12.05 14.74 -13.09
N LEU A 114 -12.45 15.74 -12.29
CA LEU A 114 -12.95 15.54 -10.93
C LEU A 114 -14.20 14.66 -10.89
N ARG A 115 -15.13 14.85 -11.85
CA ARG A 115 -16.32 14.00 -11.99
C ARG A 115 -15.96 12.56 -12.33
N LEU A 116 -15.03 12.35 -13.27
CA LEU A 116 -14.52 11.01 -13.62
C LEU A 116 -13.93 10.29 -12.39
N MET A 117 -13.05 10.96 -11.65
CA MET A 117 -12.45 10.42 -10.42
C MET A 117 -13.50 10.10 -9.34
N LYS A 118 -14.50 10.96 -9.19
CA LYS A 118 -15.63 10.72 -8.29
C LYS A 118 -16.40 9.45 -8.69
N ASP A 119 -16.79 9.34 -9.96
CA ASP A 119 -17.64 8.24 -10.42
C ASP A 119 -16.91 6.90 -10.30
N GLN A 120 -15.64 6.88 -10.67
CA GLN A 120 -14.76 5.72 -10.47
C GLN A 120 -14.64 5.35 -8.98
N SER A 121 -14.46 6.35 -8.11
CA SER A 121 -14.39 6.10 -6.66
C SER A 121 -15.67 5.49 -6.10
N ASN A 122 -16.85 5.93 -6.58
CA ASN A 122 -18.14 5.36 -6.19
C ASN A 122 -18.28 3.90 -6.63
N VAL A 123 -17.88 3.57 -7.86
CA VAL A 123 -17.94 2.19 -8.36
C VAL A 123 -16.99 1.28 -7.59
N TYR A 124 -15.74 1.72 -7.38
CA TYR A 124 -14.76 0.95 -6.62
C TYR A 124 -15.16 0.75 -5.17
N LYS A 125 -15.76 1.75 -4.52
CA LYS A 125 -16.32 1.61 -3.17
C LYS A 125 -17.27 0.41 -3.09
N GLN A 126 -18.20 0.29 -4.05
CA GLN A 126 -19.16 -0.82 -4.05
C GLN A 126 -18.44 -2.16 -4.18
N ARG A 127 -17.53 -2.27 -5.16
CA ARG A 127 -16.73 -3.48 -5.39
C ARG A 127 -15.91 -3.91 -4.17
N ILE A 128 -15.22 -2.95 -3.54
CA ILE A 128 -14.42 -3.18 -2.32
C ILE A 128 -15.31 -3.63 -1.16
N THR A 129 -16.47 -2.99 -0.98
CA THR A 129 -17.41 -3.33 0.10
C THR A 129 -17.98 -4.74 -0.09
N ASP A 130 -18.37 -5.09 -1.30
CA ASP A 130 -18.89 -6.42 -1.63
C ASP A 130 -17.85 -7.51 -1.39
N ALA A 131 -16.62 -7.32 -1.89
CA ALA A 131 -15.52 -8.27 -1.65
C ALA A 131 -15.19 -8.41 -0.17
N TYR A 132 -15.10 -7.28 0.56
CA TYR A 132 -14.84 -7.31 2.00
C TYR A 132 -15.90 -8.09 2.77
N ASN A 133 -17.18 -7.92 2.43
CA ASN A 133 -18.29 -8.60 3.09
C ASN A 133 -18.43 -10.07 2.67
N ALA A 134 -18.03 -10.43 1.44
CA ALA A 134 -18.11 -11.78 0.91
C ALA A 134 -17.15 -12.76 1.61
N GLN A 135 -16.06 -12.27 2.21
CA GLN A 135 -15.08 -13.11 2.89
C GLN A 135 -14.81 -12.62 4.32
N ALA A 136 -15.00 -13.51 5.29
CA ALA A 136 -14.49 -13.33 6.64
C ALA A 136 -13.04 -13.83 6.75
N SER A 137 -12.29 -13.29 7.71
CA SER A 137 -10.99 -13.86 8.12
C SER A 137 -11.20 -15.27 8.67
N LEU A 138 -10.38 -16.22 8.23
CA LEU A 138 -10.32 -17.60 8.69
C LEU A 138 -9.20 -17.82 9.72
N SER A 139 -8.22 -16.92 9.78
CA SER A 139 -7.17 -16.96 10.81
C SER A 139 -7.66 -16.46 12.16
N THR A 140 -7.26 -17.18 13.21
CA THR A 140 -7.40 -16.78 14.62
C THR A 140 -6.14 -16.09 15.16
N MET A 141 -5.09 -15.94 14.33
CA MET A 141 -3.79 -15.43 14.74
C MET A 141 -3.69 -13.90 14.73
N TYR A 142 -4.67 -13.20 14.15
CA TYR A 142 -4.70 -11.73 14.17
C TYR A 142 -4.82 -11.23 15.63
N PRO A 143 -3.92 -10.36 16.10
CA PRO A 143 -4.04 -9.75 17.42
C PRO A 143 -5.36 -9.02 17.61
N ALA A 144 -5.96 -9.12 18.80
CA ALA A 144 -7.23 -8.45 19.11
C ALA A 144 -7.12 -6.92 19.13
N SER A 145 -5.96 -6.38 19.50
CA SER A 145 -5.69 -4.94 19.54
C SER A 145 -4.19 -4.65 19.46
N GLY A 146 -3.82 -3.38 19.31
CA GLY A 146 -2.42 -2.92 19.39
C GLY A 146 -1.55 -3.20 18.16
N ASN A 147 -2.08 -3.82 17.10
CA ASN A 147 -1.36 -4.06 15.86
C ASN A 147 -2.20 -3.65 14.65
N THR A 148 -2.10 -2.38 14.25
CA THR A 148 -2.85 -1.86 13.10
C THR A 148 -2.35 -2.42 11.77
N LEU A 149 -1.08 -2.85 11.65
CA LEU A 149 -0.60 -3.55 10.46
C LEU A 149 -1.33 -4.89 10.26
N ALA A 150 -1.55 -5.64 11.34
CA ALA A 150 -2.34 -6.87 11.30
C ALA A 150 -3.79 -6.60 10.86
N ASN A 151 -4.39 -5.48 11.32
CA ASN A 151 -5.73 -5.08 10.86
C ASN A 151 -5.75 -4.73 9.36
N GLN A 152 -4.73 -4.00 8.88
CA GLN A 152 -4.60 -3.67 7.46
C GLN A 152 -4.50 -4.95 6.61
N LEU A 153 -3.61 -5.87 7.00
CA LEU A 153 -3.45 -7.15 6.30
C LEU A 153 -4.69 -8.04 6.40
N LYS A 154 -5.44 -8.00 7.51
CA LYS A 154 -6.73 -8.67 7.63
C LYS A 154 -7.74 -8.16 6.61
N MET A 155 -7.77 -6.84 6.37
CA MET A 155 -8.61 -6.27 5.30
C MET A 155 -8.14 -6.76 3.93
N VAL A 156 -6.83 -6.73 3.65
CA VAL A 156 -6.27 -7.26 2.38
C VAL A 156 -6.65 -8.73 2.17
N ALA A 157 -6.53 -9.58 3.19
CA ALA A 157 -6.90 -10.99 3.09
C ALA A 157 -8.39 -11.18 2.74
N ARG A 158 -9.28 -10.39 3.37
CA ARG A 158 -10.71 -10.39 3.05
C ARG A 158 -10.98 -9.92 1.61
N LEU A 159 -10.31 -8.86 1.14
CA LEU A 159 -10.48 -8.38 -0.24
C LEU A 159 -10.04 -9.44 -1.27
N ILE A 160 -8.88 -10.07 -1.06
CA ILE A 160 -8.37 -11.14 -1.92
C ILE A 160 -9.31 -12.36 -1.90
N GLY A 161 -9.71 -12.82 -0.71
CA GLY A 161 -10.59 -13.98 -0.57
C GLY A 161 -12.01 -13.72 -1.09
N GLY A 162 -12.49 -12.48 -0.96
CA GLY A 162 -13.76 -11.99 -1.49
C GLY A 162 -13.81 -11.85 -3.00
N GLY A 163 -12.71 -12.14 -3.70
CA GLY A 163 -12.66 -12.23 -5.16
C GLY A 163 -12.21 -10.96 -5.86
N LEU A 164 -11.69 -9.98 -5.13
CA LEU A 164 -11.14 -8.77 -5.75
C LEU A 164 -9.87 -9.14 -6.54
N THR A 165 -9.83 -8.75 -7.81
CA THR A 165 -8.74 -9.07 -8.76
C THR A 165 -7.62 -8.02 -8.79
N THR A 166 -7.68 -7.04 -7.87
CA THR A 166 -6.65 -6.02 -7.69
C THR A 166 -5.27 -6.65 -7.49
N PRO A 167 -4.27 -6.34 -8.33
CA PRO A 167 -2.97 -7.00 -8.30
C PRO A 167 -2.03 -6.50 -7.20
N ILE A 168 -2.22 -5.26 -6.71
CA ILE A 168 -1.29 -4.60 -5.79
C ILE A 168 -2.03 -4.11 -4.56
N TYR A 169 -1.57 -4.54 -3.39
CA TYR A 169 -2.00 -4.02 -2.09
C TYR A 169 -0.80 -3.48 -1.33
N ILE A 170 -0.94 -2.28 -0.77
CA ILE A 170 0.11 -1.64 0.02
C ILE A 170 -0.44 -1.34 1.41
N VAL A 171 0.34 -1.68 2.42
CA VAL A 171 0.05 -1.48 3.85
C VAL A 171 1.28 -0.87 4.52
N ASN A 172 1.06 -0.12 5.60
CA ASN A 172 2.13 0.58 6.29
C ASN A 172 2.36 0.02 7.70
N HIS A 173 3.63 -0.13 8.07
CA HIS A 173 4.01 -0.39 9.45
C HIS A 173 3.64 0.83 10.31
N PRO A 174 3.01 0.66 11.49
CA PRO A 174 2.53 1.79 12.29
C PRO A 174 3.65 2.59 12.97
N ASN A 175 4.80 1.96 13.19
CA ASN A 175 5.88 2.54 13.96
C ASN A 175 7.04 2.91 13.04
N SER A 176 7.73 4.01 13.38
CA SER A 176 9.02 4.34 12.79
C SER A 176 10.09 3.34 13.23
N HIS A 177 10.98 3.01 12.30
CA HIS A 177 12.21 2.26 12.56
C HIS A 177 13.44 3.17 12.64
N ASP A 178 13.28 4.50 12.50
CA ASP A 178 14.40 5.44 12.61
C ASP A 178 14.66 5.87 14.06
N THR A 179 15.05 4.91 14.89
CA THR A 179 15.43 5.16 16.27
C THR A 179 16.94 5.36 16.38
N HIS A 180 17.39 6.54 16.84
CA HIS A 180 18.82 6.89 16.88
C HIS A 180 19.58 6.29 18.08
N GLU A 181 18.85 5.93 19.13
CA GLU A 181 19.38 5.42 20.39
C GLU A 181 18.33 4.56 21.10
N ASN A 182 18.75 3.82 22.13
CA ASN A 182 17.87 3.03 22.99
C ASN A 182 16.96 2.08 22.21
N GLN A 183 17.50 1.46 21.15
CA GLN A 183 16.73 0.52 20.32
C GLN A 183 16.41 -0.77 21.08
N VAL A 184 17.31 -1.14 21.99
CA VAL A 184 17.17 -2.26 22.91
C VAL A 184 17.37 -1.80 24.36
N ASN A 185 16.80 -2.56 25.29
CA ASN A 185 17.00 -2.39 26.72
C ASN A 185 18.33 -3.01 27.16
N ALA A 186 18.63 -2.96 28.47
CA ALA A 186 19.85 -3.53 29.04
C ALA A 186 20.05 -5.04 28.77
N ASP A 187 18.96 -5.78 28.51
CA ASP A 187 19.00 -7.20 28.16
C ASP A 187 19.36 -7.48 26.69
N LEU A 188 19.48 -6.43 25.86
CA LEU A 188 19.80 -6.46 24.44
C LEU A 188 18.82 -7.25 23.55
N ILE A 189 17.70 -7.74 24.09
CA ILE A 189 16.72 -8.58 23.38
C ILE A 189 15.30 -8.01 23.43
N THR A 190 15.01 -7.14 24.39
CA THR A 190 13.76 -6.37 24.46
C THR A 190 14.00 -4.90 24.10
N GLY A 191 12.94 -4.15 23.84
CA GLY A 191 13.00 -2.72 23.51
C GLY A 191 12.22 -2.37 22.26
N THR A 192 12.38 -1.13 21.78
CA THR A 192 11.60 -0.58 20.67
C THR A 192 11.75 -1.40 19.40
N GLN A 193 12.97 -1.84 19.07
CA GLN A 193 13.20 -2.62 17.85
C GLN A 193 12.56 -4.02 17.94
N ALA A 194 12.68 -4.69 19.09
CA ALA A 194 12.03 -5.98 19.31
C ALA A 194 10.50 -5.86 19.23
N ASN A 195 9.93 -4.79 19.76
CA ASN A 195 8.50 -4.50 19.67
C ASN A 195 8.05 -4.28 18.22
N ASN A 196 8.77 -3.47 17.45
CA ASN A 196 8.46 -3.24 16.03
C ASN A 196 8.54 -4.55 15.22
N LEU A 197 9.58 -5.35 15.41
CA LEU A 197 9.71 -6.66 14.74
C LEU A 197 8.59 -7.64 15.16
N SER A 198 8.13 -7.58 16.41
CA SER A 198 7.00 -8.37 16.90
C SER A 198 5.68 -7.96 16.22
N VAL A 199 5.45 -6.65 16.02
CA VAL A 199 4.30 -6.12 15.25
C VAL A 199 4.32 -6.67 13.82
N LEU A 200 5.45 -6.56 13.13
CA LEU A 200 5.63 -7.07 11.77
C LEU A 200 5.42 -8.59 11.69
N SER A 201 6.10 -9.36 12.56
CA SER A 201 6.06 -10.82 12.55
C SER A 201 4.66 -11.37 12.81
N LYS A 202 3.93 -10.82 13.80
CA LYS A 202 2.56 -11.26 14.11
C LYS A 202 1.60 -10.94 12.97
N ALA A 203 1.75 -9.77 12.35
CA ALA A 203 0.89 -9.35 11.24
C ALA A 203 1.08 -10.21 9.99
N ILE A 204 2.33 -10.44 9.57
CA ILE A 204 2.66 -11.29 8.42
C ILE A 204 2.25 -12.75 8.69
N GLY A 205 2.54 -13.26 9.90
CA GLY A 205 2.17 -14.63 10.28
C GLY A 205 0.67 -14.88 10.21
N ALA A 206 -0.14 -13.95 10.74
CA ALA A 206 -1.59 -14.05 10.68
C ALA A 206 -2.13 -13.96 9.24
N PHE A 207 -1.60 -13.03 8.44
CA PHE A 207 -1.98 -12.89 7.02
C PHE A 207 -1.68 -14.16 6.21
N GLN A 208 -0.48 -14.73 6.38
CA GLN A 208 -0.08 -15.92 5.66
C GLN A 208 -0.94 -17.14 6.02
N ASP A 209 -1.24 -17.32 7.32
CA ASP A 209 -2.17 -18.35 7.79
C ASP A 209 -3.57 -18.17 7.19
N ASP A 210 -4.06 -16.93 7.14
CA ASP A 210 -5.38 -16.60 6.62
C ASP A 210 -5.51 -16.91 5.12
N ILE A 211 -4.57 -16.40 4.33
CA ILE A 211 -4.51 -16.64 2.88
C ILE A 211 -4.29 -18.12 2.55
N GLN A 212 -3.54 -18.85 3.39
CA GLN A 212 -3.37 -20.30 3.25
C GLN A 212 -4.68 -21.05 3.51
N LYS A 213 -5.40 -20.71 4.58
CA LYS A 213 -6.73 -21.28 4.88
C LYS A 213 -7.76 -20.98 3.78
N MET A 214 -7.64 -19.83 3.11
CA MET A 214 -8.47 -19.50 1.95
C MET A 214 -8.04 -20.23 0.65
N GLY A 215 -6.95 -20.99 0.67
CA GLY A 215 -6.42 -21.67 -0.52
C GLY A 215 -5.86 -20.71 -1.58
N LYS A 216 -5.42 -19.51 -1.18
CA LYS A 216 -4.93 -18.46 -2.08
C LYS A 216 -3.43 -18.21 -1.97
N ALA A 217 -2.72 -18.94 -1.09
CA ALA A 217 -1.29 -18.73 -0.84
C ALA A 217 -0.40 -18.80 -2.09
N ASN A 218 -0.75 -19.63 -3.08
CA ASN A 218 -0.02 -19.73 -4.34
C ASN A 218 -0.28 -18.58 -5.33
N LYS A 219 -1.18 -17.63 -4.99
CA LYS A 219 -1.50 -16.45 -5.82
C LYS A 219 -0.98 -15.15 -5.22
N VAL A 220 -0.32 -15.20 -4.06
CA VAL A 220 0.11 -14.02 -3.32
C VAL A 220 1.62 -14.06 -3.12
N THR A 221 2.29 -12.94 -3.40
CA THR A 221 3.69 -12.72 -3.03
C THR A 221 3.75 -11.49 -2.13
N GLY A 222 4.41 -11.62 -0.98
CA GLY A 222 4.61 -10.52 -0.04
C GLY A 222 6.02 -9.94 -0.14
N MET A 223 6.14 -8.63 -0.02
CA MET A 223 7.40 -7.90 0.08
C MET A 223 7.32 -6.89 1.23
N THR A 224 8.37 -6.83 2.03
CA THR A 224 8.55 -5.80 3.06
C THR A 224 9.88 -5.10 2.79
N PHE A 225 9.88 -3.78 2.81
CA PHE A 225 11.09 -2.98 2.60
C PHE A 225 11.08 -1.75 3.52
N SER A 226 12.25 -1.12 3.62
CA SER A 226 12.45 0.20 4.21
C SER A 226 13.47 0.93 3.35
N GLU A 227 13.39 2.26 3.34
CA GLU A 227 14.26 3.15 2.62
C GLU A 227 15.72 3.11 3.11
N PHE A 228 15.94 2.77 4.39
CA PHE A 228 17.27 2.62 4.97
C PHE A 228 17.41 1.35 5.80
N GLY A 229 18.66 0.94 5.99
CA GLY A 229 19.04 -0.07 6.99
C GLY A 229 19.76 0.56 8.17
N ARG A 230 20.17 -0.27 9.14
CA ARG A 230 21.03 0.15 10.26
C ARG A 230 22.39 -0.55 10.17
N ARG A 231 23.42 0.07 10.76
CA ARG A 231 24.76 -0.52 10.85
C ARG A 231 24.71 -1.72 11.80
N ILE A 232 25.55 -2.73 11.54
CA ILE A 232 25.64 -3.93 12.39
C ILE A 232 26.22 -3.59 13.78
N LYS A 233 27.18 -2.65 13.86
CA LYS A 233 27.78 -2.23 15.12
C LYS A 233 26.95 -1.11 15.75
N SER A 234 26.50 -1.34 16.99
CA SER A 234 25.87 -0.33 17.83
C SER A 234 26.88 0.75 18.24
N ASN A 235 26.38 1.98 18.40
CA ASN A 235 27.08 3.10 19.00
C ASN A 235 26.99 3.04 20.55
N ALA A 236 27.59 4.00 21.25
CA ALA A 236 27.59 4.05 22.71
C ALA A 236 26.19 4.31 23.33
N SER A 237 25.20 4.66 22.52
CA SER A 237 23.81 4.92 22.92
C SER A 237 22.87 3.75 22.66
N VAL A 238 23.40 2.54 22.44
CA VAL A 238 22.60 1.32 22.25
C VAL A 238 21.69 1.42 21.01
N GLY A 239 22.24 2.01 19.94
CA GLY A 239 21.64 2.13 18.61
C GLY A 239 22.62 1.91 17.48
#